data_AF-A0A3A0G2D9-F1
#
_entry.id   AF-A0A3A0G2D9-F1
#
_cell.length_a   1.000
_cell.length_b   1.000
_cell.length_c   1.000
_cell.angle_alpha   90.00
_cell.angle_beta   90.00
_cell.angle_gamma   90.00
#
_symmetry.space_group_name_H-M   'P 1'
#
loop_
_entity.id
_entity.type
_entity.pdbx_description
1 polymer ?
#
loop_
_entity_poly.entity_id
_entity_poly.type
_entity_poly.pdbx_seq_one_letter_code
_entity_poly.pdbx_strand_id
1 'polypeptide(L)'
;MKGIVLSCTRRYAHITIDNVGTIPATASSKALEICVGDEVSCSEAGSEIRIDSVLPRRNELCRSYRGEKQCLIANLDLLLVVAAVGKLFNTLVIDRILTLAQTEQIPCLIVVNKIDLGTEEIEGMIEAYRSLGYEVLLTSAKQGLGIERLRESL
;
A
#
# COMPACT_ATOMS: atom_id res chain seq x y z
N MET A 1 -7.08 14.89 19.39
CA MET A 1 -6.63 15.23 18.03
C MET A 1 -6.74 14.01 17.14
N LYS A 2 -6.87 14.17 15.82
CA LYS A 2 -6.79 13.07 14.86
C LYS A 2 -5.46 13.14 14.12
N GLY A 3 -4.91 11.99 13.75
CA GLY A 3 -3.70 11.93 12.94
C GLY A 3 -3.62 10.66 12.11
N ILE A 4 -2.63 10.60 11.22
CA ILE A 4 -2.34 9.43 10.38
C ILE A 4 -0.95 8.90 10.73
N VAL A 5 -0.83 7.59 10.90
CA VAL A 5 0.45 6.92 11.19
C VAL A 5 1.30 6.84 9.92
N LEU A 6 2.45 7.51 9.93
CA LEU A 6 3.42 7.49 8.82
C LEU A 6 4.45 6.37 8.96
N SER A 7 4.84 6.07 10.18
CA SER A 7 5.74 4.95 10.50
C SER A 7 5.45 4.45 11.90
N CYS A 8 5.62 3.16 12.15
CA CYS A 8 5.44 2.60 13.46
C CYS A 8 6.42 1.45 13.74
N THR A 9 6.86 1.39 14.99
CA THR A 9 7.36 0.19 15.65
C THR A 9 6.33 -0.17 16.73
N ARG A 10 6.45 -1.36 17.36
CA ARG A 10 5.47 -1.90 18.33
C ARG A 10 4.70 -0.87 19.17
N ARG A 11 5.39 0.13 19.75
CA ARG A 11 4.77 1.16 20.59
C ARG A 11 5.02 2.59 20.15
N TYR A 12 5.98 2.84 19.27
CA TYR A 12 6.39 4.19 18.87
C TYR A 12 5.99 4.41 17.43
N ALA A 13 5.41 5.56 17.14
CA ALA A 13 5.01 5.96 15.81
C ALA A 13 5.40 7.40 15.51
N HIS A 14 5.58 7.71 14.23
CA HIS A 14 5.46 9.08 13.75
C HIS A 14 4.07 9.23 13.15
N ILE A 15 3.35 10.24 13.63
CA ILE A 15 2.02 10.57 13.12
C ILE A 15 2.06 11.97 12.48
N THR A 16 1.25 12.18 11.46
CA THR A 16 0.94 13.52 10.97
C THR A 16 -0.39 13.97 11.57
N ILE A 17 -0.44 15.22 12.04
CA ILE A 17 -1.66 15.89 12.50
C ILE A 17 -1.83 17.15 11.66
N ASP A 18 -3.05 17.37 11.16
CA ASP A 18 -3.38 18.57 10.38
C ASP A 18 -2.98 19.85 11.14
N ASN A 19 -2.32 20.77 10.44
CA ASN A 19 -1.82 22.06 10.96
C ASN A 19 -0.73 21.98 12.05
N VAL A 20 -0.31 20.79 12.47
CA VAL A 20 0.81 20.58 13.41
C VAL A 20 2.02 20.00 12.67
N GLY A 21 1.79 19.14 11.70
CA GLY A 21 2.83 18.43 10.96
C GLY A 21 3.14 17.06 11.58
N THR A 22 4.34 16.56 11.31
CA THR A 22 4.78 15.23 11.75
C THR A 22 5.39 15.28 13.14
N ILE A 23 4.87 14.47 14.06
CA ILE A 23 5.30 14.42 15.46
C ILE A 23 5.45 12.97 15.93
N PRO A 24 6.38 12.68 16.86
CA PRO A 24 6.47 11.37 17.49
C PRO A 24 5.30 11.16 18.46
N ALA A 25 4.82 9.92 18.53
CA ALA A 25 3.75 9.52 19.44
C ALA A 25 3.96 8.09 19.96
N THR A 26 3.38 7.81 21.14
CA THR A 26 3.47 6.49 21.79
C THR A 26 2.09 5.87 22.01
N ALA A 27 1.95 4.57 21.76
CA ALA A 27 0.73 3.81 22.04
C ALA A 27 0.36 3.85 23.53
N SER A 28 -0.90 4.19 23.83
CA SER A 28 -1.47 4.24 25.18
C SER A 28 -1.43 2.88 25.89
N SER A 29 -1.52 1.79 25.13
CA SER A 29 -1.54 0.41 25.62
C SER A 29 -0.56 -0.48 24.85
N LYS A 30 -0.08 -1.55 25.49
CA LYS A 30 0.71 -2.60 24.83
C LYS A 30 -0.11 -3.46 23.87
N ALA A 31 -1.43 -3.51 24.07
CA ALA A 31 -2.36 -4.28 23.25
C ALA A 31 -2.89 -3.49 22.06
N LEU A 32 -2.60 -2.18 21.98
CA LEU A 32 -3.04 -1.37 20.85
C LEU A 32 -2.16 -1.65 19.64
N GLU A 33 -2.73 -2.33 18.64
CA GLU A 33 -2.04 -2.64 17.39
C GLU A 33 -2.13 -1.46 16.43
N ILE A 34 -0.98 -0.83 16.18
CA ILE A 34 -0.86 0.32 15.29
C ILE A 34 -0.15 -0.14 14.00
N CYS A 35 -0.66 0.32 12.87
CA CYS A 35 -0.13 0.05 11.55
C CYS A 35 0.10 1.36 10.77
N VAL A 36 0.98 1.33 9.78
CA VAL A 36 1.15 2.46 8.84
C VAL A 36 -0.16 2.68 8.09
N GLY A 37 -0.54 3.95 7.93
CA GLY A 37 -1.81 4.34 7.30
C GLY A 37 -3.00 4.35 8.26
N ASP A 38 -2.86 3.88 9.51
CA ASP A 38 -3.93 3.98 10.49
C ASP A 38 -4.28 5.45 10.76
N GLU A 39 -5.57 5.74 10.73
CA GLU A 39 -6.12 6.94 11.34
C GLU A 39 -6.25 6.71 12.83
N VAL A 40 -5.80 7.67 13.65
CA VAL A 40 -5.71 7.52 15.10
C VAL A 40 -6.30 8.71 15.84
N SER A 41 -6.85 8.45 17.03
CA SER A 41 -7.14 9.49 18.01
C SER A 41 -5.97 9.64 18.97
N CYS A 42 -5.57 10.88 19.25
CA CYS A 42 -4.44 11.17 20.12
C CYS A 42 -4.77 12.25 21.16
N SER A 43 -4.10 12.17 22.30
CA SER A 43 -4.12 13.17 23.36
C SER A 43 -2.72 13.65 23.70
N GLU A 44 -2.64 14.84 24.28
CA GLU A 44 -1.40 15.32 24.91
C GLU A 44 -1.19 14.59 26.24
N ALA A 45 0.07 14.27 26.53
CA ALA A 45 0.52 13.65 27.76
C ALA A 45 1.82 14.35 28.21
N GLY A 46 1.67 15.51 28.86
CA GLY A 46 2.80 16.39 29.17
C GLY A 46 3.37 16.98 27.88
N SER A 47 4.66 16.75 27.63
CA SER A 47 5.33 17.17 26.38
C SER A 47 5.25 16.13 25.26
N GLU A 48 4.57 15.01 25.46
CA GLU A 48 4.47 13.91 24.50
C GLU A 48 3.05 13.75 23.96
N ILE A 49 2.93 13.09 22.80
CA ILE A 49 1.65 12.70 22.23
C ILE A 49 1.42 11.22 22.44
N ARG A 50 0.22 10.88 22.89
CA ARG A 50 -0.22 9.51 23.09
C ARG A 50 -1.28 9.13 22.07
N ILE A 51 -1.13 7.97 21.46
CA ILE A 51 -2.15 7.36 20.59
C ILE A 51 -3.12 6.59 21.48
N ASP A 52 -4.35 7.06 21.57
CA ASP A 52 -5.38 6.51 22.46
C ASP A 52 -6.12 5.34 21.81
N SER A 53 -6.45 5.48 20.52
CA SER A 53 -7.17 4.47 19.75
C SER A 53 -6.85 4.55 18.25
N VAL A 54 -7.04 3.42 17.57
CA VAL A 54 -7.04 3.32 16.11
C VAL A 54 -8.49 3.42 15.63
N LEU A 55 -8.76 4.29 14.68
CA LEU A 55 -10.08 4.46 14.08
C LEU A 55 -10.37 3.30 13.10
N PRO A 56 -11.65 3.04 12.76
CA PRO A 56 -12.00 1.95 11.86
C PRO A 56 -11.26 2.03 10.52
N ARG A 57 -10.61 0.93 10.12
CA ARG A 57 -9.91 0.84 8.83
C ARG A 57 -10.93 0.69 7.70
N ARG A 58 -10.71 1.40 6.60
CA ARG A 58 -11.47 1.22 5.35
C ARG A 58 -11.10 -0.09 4.66
N ASN A 59 -9.81 -0.43 4.67
CA ASN A 59 -9.23 -1.65 4.14
C ASN A 59 -7.86 -1.89 4.79
N GLU A 60 -7.32 -3.11 4.68
CA GLU A 60 -6.00 -3.44 5.20
C GLU A 60 -5.30 -4.53 4.39
N LEU A 61 -3.97 -4.46 4.30
CA LEU A 61 -3.17 -5.59 3.83
C LEU A 61 -2.52 -6.27 5.01
N CYS A 62 -2.77 -7.58 5.12
CA CYS A 62 -2.24 -8.38 6.21
C CYS A 62 -1.49 -9.60 5.69
N ARG A 63 -0.61 -10.12 6.53
CA ARG A 63 0.02 -11.42 6.31
C ARG A 63 -0.24 -12.32 7.51
N SER A 64 -0.29 -13.63 7.27
CA SER A 64 -0.17 -14.60 8.34
C SER A 64 1.29 -14.69 8.78
N TYR A 65 1.56 -14.49 10.06
CA TYR A 65 2.87 -14.68 10.66
C TYR A 65 2.71 -15.45 11.97
N ARG A 66 3.30 -16.65 12.04
CA ARG A 66 3.22 -17.54 13.22
C ARG A 66 1.79 -17.89 13.64
N GLY A 67 0.86 -17.96 12.69
CA GLY A 67 -0.55 -18.27 12.96
C GLY A 67 -1.40 -17.05 13.33
N GLU A 68 -0.81 -15.86 13.42
CA GLU A 68 -1.52 -14.62 13.70
C GLU A 68 -1.62 -13.74 12.47
N LYS A 69 -2.72 -13.00 12.35
CA LYS A 69 -2.92 -11.97 11.32
C LYS A 69 -2.11 -10.74 11.73
N GLN A 70 -1.10 -10.38 10.94
CA GLN A 70 -0.32 -9.17 11.14
C GLN A 70 -0.68 -8.14 10.07
N CYS A 71 -1.22 -6.99 10.47
CA CYS A 71 -1.46 -5.87 9.57
C CYS A 71 -0.14 -5.21 9.14
N LEU A 72 0.04 -5.03 7.83
CA LEU A 72 1.23 -4.44 7.22
C LEU A 72 1.02 -2.98 6.85
N ILE A 73 -0.18 -2.65 6.36
CA ILE A 73 -0.60 -1.30 5.99
C ILE A 73 -2.13 -1.22 5.97
N ALA A 74 -2.69 -0.07 6.31
CA ALA A 74 -4.13 0.18 6.34
C ALA A 74 -4.51 1.42 5.52
N ASN A 75 -5.80 1.53 5.18
CA ASN A 75 -6.42 2.70 4.54
C ASN A 75 -5.76 3.08 3.20
N LEU A 76 -5.54 2.08 2.35
CA LEU A 76 -5.02 2.27 1.01
C LEU A 76 -6.11 2.84 0.10
N ASP A 77 -5.73 3.81 -0.74
CA ASP A 77 -6.58 4.32 -1.82
C ASP A 77 -6.34 3.54 -3.13
N LEU A 78 -5.10 3.11 -3.36
CA LEU A 78 -4.68 2.39 -4.56
C LEU A 78 -3.49 1.47 -4.25
N LEU A 79 -3.50 0.27 -4.83
CA LEU A 79 -2.37 -0.66 -4.83
C LEU A 79 -1.77 -0.78 -6.24
N LEU A 80 -0.50 -0.37 -6.38
CA LEU A 80 0.27 -0.62 -7.59
C LEU A 80 0.89 -2.03 -7.58
N VAL A 81 0.50 -2.88 -8.52
CA VAL A 81 1.10 -4.20 -8.73
C VAL A 81 2.15 -4.09 -9.83
N VAL A 82 3.41 -3.91 -9.45
CA VAL A 82 4.50 -3.67 -10.39
C VAL A 82 5.18 -4.99 -10.78
N ALA A 83 5.11 -5.34 -12.05
CA ALA A 83 5.83 -6.46 -12.66
C ALA A 83 6.84 -5.93 -13.68
N ALA A 84 7.91 -6.67 -13.95
CA ALA A 84 8.90 -6.31 -14.95
C ALA A 84 8.89 -7.33 -16.10
N VAL A 85 9.08 -6.84 -17.32
CA VAL A 85 9.27 -7.65 -18.52
C VAL A 85 10.42 -8.66 -18.35
N GLY A 86 10.26 -9.85 -18.95
CA GLY A 86 11.25 -10.93 -19.01
C GLY A 86 10.99 -12.06 -18.01
N LYS A 87 12.03 -12.83 -17.65
CA LYS A 87 11.94 -14.01 -16.76
C LYS A 87 11.32 -13.75 -15.38
N LEU A 88 11.16 -12.48 -14.99
CA LEU A 88 10.58 -12.06 -13.72
C LEU A 88 9.08 -11.73 -13.82
N PHE A 89 8.48 -11.83 -15.01
CA PHE A 89 7.04 -11.66 -15.19
C PHE A 89 6.30 -12.88 -14.65
N ASN A 90 5.96 -12.83 -13.36
CA ASN A 90 5.37 -13.95 -12.63
C ASN A 90 3.89 -13.68 -12.35
N THR A 91 3.02 -14.26 -13.17
CA THR A 91 1.57 -14.11 -13.04
C THR A 91 1.05 -14.63 -11.69
N LEU A 92 1.63 -15.71 -11.14
CA LEU A 92 1.19 -16.25 -9.85
C LEU A 92 1.36 -15.23 -8.70
N VAL A 93 2.35 -14.36 -8.77
CA VAL A 93 2.54 -13.30 -7.77
C VAL A 93 1.51 -12.19 -7.99
N ILE A 94 1.31 -11.78 -9.25
CA ILE A 94 0.31 -10.76 -9.62
C ILE A 94 -1.08 -11.22 -9.18
N ASP A 95 -1.51 -12.42 -9.58
CA ASP A 95 -2.83 -13.00 -9.25
C ASP A 95 -3.08 -13.06 -7.75
N ARG A 96 -2.07 -13.47 -6.96
CA ARG A 96 -2.18 -13.50 -5.49
C ARG A 96 -2.39 -12.12 -4.90
N ILE A 97 -1.64 -11.12 -5.37
CA ILE A 97 -1.78 -9.75 -4.88
C ILE A 97 -3.14 -9.18 -5.27
N LEU A 98 -3.56 -9.37 -6.53
CA LEU A 98 -4.88 -8.93 -7.00
C LEU A 98 -6.02 -9.59 -6.22
N THR A 99 -5.91 -10.88 -5.91
CA THR A 99 -6.90 -11.62 -5.10
C THR A 99 -7.00 -11.05 -3.68
N LEU A 100 -5.85 -10.76 -3.05
CA LEU A 100 -5.81 -10.15 -1.72
C LEU A 100 -6.45 -8.77 -1.73
N ALA A 101 -6.06 -7.93 -2.69
CA ALA A 101 -6.60 -6.59 -2.83
C ALA A 101 -8.10 -6.58 -3.11
N GLN A 102 -8.60 -7.48 -3.96
CA GLN A 102 -10.02 -7.63 -4.23
C GLN A 102 -10.81 -8.02 -2.97
N THR A 103 -10.26 -8.92 -2.14
CA THR A 103 -10.88 -9.35 -0.88
C THR A 103 -11.02 -8.18 0.09
N GLU A 104 -10.01 -7.30 0.12
CA GLU A 104 -9.93 -6.12 0.97
C GLU A 104 -10.53 -4.87 0.30
N GLN A 105 -11.14 -5.01 -0.88
CA GLN A 105 -11.74 -3.91 -1.65
C GLN A 105 -10.78 -2.73 -1.91
N ILE A 106 -9.52 -3.06 -2.17
CA ILE A 106 -8.47 -2.09 -2.52
C ILE A 106 -8.41 -1.99 -4.06
N PRO A 107 -8.62 -0.80 -4.65
CA PRO A 107 -8.40 -0.58 -6.07
C PRO A 107 -6.97 -0.95 -6.48
N CYS A 108 -6.81 -1.56 -7.66
CA CYS A 108 -5.52 -2.03 -8.16
C CYS A 108 -5.20 -1.47 -9.54
N LEU A 109 -3.91 -1.15 -9.74
CA LEU A 109 -3.33 -0.76 -11.02
C LEU A 109 -2.12 -1.63 -11.32
N ILE A 110 -2.14 -2.37 -12.43
CA ILE A 110 -1.02 -3.21 -12.83
C ILE A 110 -0.04 -2.35 -13.62
N VAL A 111 1.22 -2.35 -13.21
CA VAL A 111 2.30 -1.63 -13.90
C VAL A 111 3.29 -2.63 -14.44
N VAL A 112 3.36 -2.74 -15.77
CA VAL A 112 4.37 -3.55 -16.46
C VAL A 112 5.53 -2.64 -16.83
N ASN A 113 6.61 -2.75 -16.06
CA ASN A 113 7.82 -1.96 -16.22
C ASN A 113 8.86 -2.68 -17.10
N LYS A 114 9.84 -1.91 -17.58
CA LYS A 114 10.95 -2.35 -18.44
C LYS A 114 10.51 -2.78 -19.84
N ILE A 115 9.50 -2.12 -20.40
CA ILE A 115 9.05 -2.39 -21.78
C ILE A 115 10.13 -2.14 -22.85
N ASP A 116 11.20 -1.43 -22.51
CA ASP A 116 12.39 -1.29 -23.35
C ASP A 116 13.11 -2.62 -23.64
N LEU A 117 12.75 -3.72 -22.94
CA LEU A 117 13.28 -5.05 -23.17
C LEU A 117 12.44 -5.90 -24.15
N GLY A 118 11.32 -5.40 -24.66
CA GLY A 118 10.40 -6.13 -25.56
C GLY A 118 9.27 -6.84 -24.84
N THR A 119 8.01 -6.63 -25.26
CA THR A 119 6.81 -7.14 -24.58
C THR A 119 6.18 -8.36 -25.27
N GLU A 120 6.76 -8.84 -26.37
CA GLU A 120 6.19 -9.84 -27.27
C GLU A 120 5.86 -11.15 -26.52
N GLU A 121 6.71 -11.57 -25.58
CA GLU A 121 6.53 -12.81 -24.81
C GLU A 121 5.38 -12.72 -23.77
N ILE A 122 4.94 -11.52 -23.41
CA ILE A 122 3.96 -11.30 -22.33
C ILE A 122 2.68 -10.60 -22.79
N GLU A 123 2.56 -10.26 -24.08
CA GLU A 123 1.43 -9.51 -24.63
C GLU A 123 0.09 -10.22 -24.36
N GLY A 124 0.04 -11.54 -24.56
CA GLY A 124 -1.16 -12.34 -24.24
C GLY A 124 -1.53 -12.30 -22.75
N MET A 125 -0.56 -12.18 -21.85
CA MET A 125 -0.81 -12.06 -20.41
C MET A 125 -1.33 -10.66 -20.06
N ILE A 126 -0.78 -9.61 -20.68
CA ILE A 126 -1.26 -8.22 -20.52
C ILE A 126 -2.73 -8.12 -20.95
N GLU A 127 -3.07 -8.66 -22.12
CA GLU A 127 -4.43 -8.64 -22.63
C GLU A 127 -5.39 -9.48 -21.78
N ALA A 128 -4.92 -10.60 -21.19
CA ALA A 128 -5.71 -11.36 -20.24
C ALA A 128 -6.13 -10.50 -19.04
N TYR A 129 -5.22 -9.76 -18.41
CA TYR A 129 -5.58 -8.87 -17.30
C TYR A 129 -6.51 -7.73 -17.71
N ARG A 130 -6.28 -7.12 -18.89
CA ARG A 130 -7.19 -6.09 -19.42
C ARG A 130 -8.60 -6.61 -19.65
N SER A 131 -8.72 -7.84 -20.18
CA SER A 131 -10.02 -8.48 -20.42
C SER A 131 -10.80 -8.78 -19.14
N LEU A 132 -10.10 -8.92 -18.01
CA LEU A 132 -10.69 -9.06 -16.68
C LEU A 132 -11.11 -7.71 -16.07
N GLY A 133 -10.87 -6.59 -16.76
CA GLY A 133 -11.23 -5.25 -16.32
C GLY A 133 -10.15 -4.52 -15.51
N TYR A 134 -8.95 -5.09 -15.37
CA TYR A 134 -7.85 -4.40 -14.72
C TYR A 134 -7.22 -3.36 -15.63
N GLU A 135 -6.89 -2.19 -15.08
CA GLU A 135 -6.03 -1.25 -15.78
C GLU A 135 -4.58 -1.75 -15.77
N VAL A 136 -3.96 -1.74 -16.96
CA VAL A 136 -2.57 -2.16 -17.15
C VAL A 136 -1.78 -1.06 -17.85
N LEU A 137 -0.83 -0.46 -17.13
CA LEU A 137 0.08 0.55 -17.65
C LEU A 137 1.42 -0.05 -18.03
N LEU A 138 1.84 0.25 -19.26
CA LEU A 138 3.16 -0.11 -19.78
C LEU A 138 4.13 1.03 -19.49
N THR A 139 5.26 0.71 -18.87
CA THR A 139 6.27 1.71 -18.46
C THR A 139 7.68 1.27 -18.75
N SER A 140 8.57 2.25 -18.95
CA SER A 140 10.02 2.06 -18.80
C SER A 140 10.53 3.16 -17.90
N ALA A 141 10.81 2.81 -16.64
CA ALA A 141 11.43 3.75 -15.70
C ALA A 141 12.80 4.26 -16.21
N LYS A 142 13.51 3.45 -16.99
CA LYS A 142 14.81 3.81 -17.57
C LYS A 142 14.68 4.83 -18.70
N GLN A 143 13.67 4.69 -19.56
CA GLN A 143 13.46 5.58 -20.71
C GLN A 143 12.43 6.68 -20.44
N GLY A 144 11.79 6.68 -19.28
CA GLY A 144 10.72 7.62 -18.94
C GLY A 144 9.36 7.33 -19.60
N LEU A 145 9.22 6.21 -20.32
CA LEU A 145 7.99 5.86 -21.02
C LEU A 145 6.87 5.50 -20.03
N GLY A 146 5.66 6.02 -20.26
CA GLY A 146 4.48 5.75 -19.46
C GLY A 146 4.50 6.33 -18.03
N ILE A 147 5.58 7.00 -17.63
CA ILE A 147 5.73 7.54 -16.27
C ILE A 147 4.76 8.69 -16.01
N GLU A 148 4.50 9.55 -17.00
CA GLU A 148 3.56 10.65 -16.82
C GLU A 148 2.13 10.15 -16.60
N ARG A 149 1.69 9.19 -17.42
CA ARG A 149 0.39 8.53 -17.23
C ARG A 149 0.28 7.82 -15.88
N LEU A 150 1.38 7.21 -15.40
CA LEU A 150 1.41 6.64 -14.05
C LEU A 150 1.21 7.72 -12.98
N ARG A 151 1.83 8.90 -13.10
CA ARG A 151 1.62 10.01 -12.16
C ARG A 151 0.19 10.53 -12.15
N GLU A 152 -0.47 10.61 -13.31
CA GLU A 152 -1.87 11.01 -13.41
C GLU A 152 -2.84 10.03 -12.73
N SER A 153 -2.38 8.80 -12.46
CA SER A 153 -3.16 7.74 -11.82
C SER A 153 -2.98 7.67 -10.30
N LEU A 154 -2.14 8.55 -9.72
CA LEU A 154 -1.80 8.61 -8.29
C LEU A 154 -2.41 9.85 -7.61
#